data_AF-A0A265N9W7-F1
#
_entry.id   AF-A0A265N9W7-F1
#
_cell.length_a   1.000
_cell.length_b   1.000
_cell.length_c   1.000
_cell.angle_alpha   90.00
_cell.angle_beta   90.00
_cell.angle_gamma   90.00
#
_symmetry.space_group_name_H-M   'P 1'
#
loop_
_entity.id
_entity.type
_entity.pdbx_description
1 polymer ?
#
loop_
_entity_poly.entity_id
_entity_poly.type
_entity_poly.pdbx_seq_one_letter_code
_entity_poly.pdbx_strand_id
1 'polypeptide(L)'
;MNRLRELYEITIQLKKTLVQEITAKDREAVIEQVNELIDKRSIHLQHVNPPFTEEEKVLGKELVVLNEEIQTKMLQLFNDLKSEMKQIKKQRKSNMSYTNPYKSVQTLDGMFMDRKK
;
A
#
# COMPACT_ATOMS: atom_id res chain seq x y z
N MET A 1 12.20 -29.50 16.53
CA MET A 1 12.22 -28.16 15.90
C MET A 1 10.98 -27.42 16.37
N ASN A 2 11.10 -26.17 16.81
CA ASN A 2 9.96 -25.36 17.25
C ASN A 2 9.18 -24.87 16.01
N ARG A 3 7.90 -25.27 15.90
CA ARG A 3 7.06 -25.02 14.71
C ARG A 3 6.81 -23.53 14.45
N LEU A 4 6.90 -22.71 15.49
CA LEU A 4 6.68 -21.26 15.40
C LEU A 4 7.95 -20.48 15.04
N ARG A 5 9.13 -21.12 15.04
CA ARG A 5 10.39 -20.43 14.79
C ARG A 5 10.47 -19.85 13.37
N GLU A 6 10.13 -20.65 12.36
CA GLU A 6 10.11 -20.19 10.96
C GLU A 6 9.06 -19.08 10.77
N LEU A 7 7.89 -19.22 11.40
CA LEU A 7 6.85 -18.20 11.39
C LEU A 7 7.34 -16.87 11.98
N TYR A 8 8.08 -16.95 13.08
CA TYR A 8 8.66 -15.80 13.76
C TYR A 8 9.75 -15.12 12.94
N GLU A 9 10.66 -15.89 12.34
CA GLU A 9 11.71 -15.36 11.46
C GLU A 9 11.11 -14.61 10.25
N ILE A 10 10.10 -15.18 9.59
CA ILE A 10 9.39 -14.51 8.49
C ILE A 10 8.66 -13.26 8.98
N THR A 11 8.05 -13.30 10.17
CA THR A 11 7.34 -12.15 10.75
C THR A 11 8.31 -11.01 11.06
N ILE A 12 9.52 -11.29 11.57
CA ILE A 12 10.58 -10.28 11.75
C ILE A 12 11.00 -9.69 10.41
N GLN A 13 11.22 -10.54 9.40
CA GLN A 13 11.63 -10.08 8.07
C GLN A 13 10.58 -9.15 7.46
N LEU A 14 9.30 -9.51 7.58
CA LEU A 14 8.17 -8.69 7.14
C LEU A 14 8.15 -7.32 7.85
N LYS A 15 8.31 -7.31 9.18
CA LYS A 15 8.43 -6.05 9.95
C LYS A 15 9.60 -5.21 9.46
N LYS A 16 10.77 -5.81 9.23
CA LYS A 16 11.97 -5.12 8.77
C LYS A 16 11.76 -4.46 7.41
N THR A 17 11.18 -5.19 6.46
CA THR A 17 10.83 -4.67 5.12
C THR A 17 9.82 -3.51 5.20
N LEU A 18 8.90 -3.50 6.16
CA LEU A 18 7.90 -2.44 6.32
C LEU A 18 8.40 -1.21 7.11
N VAL A 19 9.49 -1.34 7.88
CA VAL A 19 10.04 -0.25 8.71
C VAL A 19 11.11 0.55 7.97
N GLN A 20 11.73 -0.03 6.94
CA GLN A 20 12.69 0.69 6.11
C GLN A 20 12.05 1.91 5.43
N GLU A 21 12.87 2.88 5.05
CA GLU A 21 12.39 4.01 4.26
C GLU A 21 11.92 3.53 2.88
N ILE A 22 10.66 3.79 2.54
CA ILE A 22 10.05 3.41 1.26
C ILE A 22 9.87 4.67 0.43
N THR A 23 10.63 4.78 -0.66
CA THR A 23 10.53 5.89 -1.61
C THR A 23 9.58 5.53 -2.76
N ALA A 24 9.31 6.48 -3.66
CA ALA A 24 8.49 6.20 -4.85
C ALA A 24 9.14 5.20 -5.83
N LYS A 25 10.48 5.06 -5.82
CA LYS A 25 11.21 4.22 -6.80
C LYS A 25 11.24 2.74 -6.44
N ASP A 26 11.37 2.44 -5.15
CA ASP A 26 11.51 1.10 -4.60
C ASP A 26 10.20 0.53 -4.09
N ARG A 27 9.14 1.35 -3.97
CA ARG A 27 7.84 0.93 -3.44
C ARG A 27 7.27 -0.32 -4.08
N GLU A 28 7.34 -0.42 -5.41
CA GLU A 28 6.80 -1.59 -6.12
C GLU A 28 7.52 -2.87 -5.69
N ALA A 29 8.85 -2.84 -5.64
CA ALA A 29 9.66 -3.95 -5.17
C ALA A 29 9.40 -4.27 -3.68
N VAL A 30 9.19 -3.25 -2.84
CA VAL A 30 8.83 -3.46 -1.42
C VAL A 30 7.47 -4.14 -1.29
N ILE A 31 6.47 -3.72 -2.07
CA ILE A 31 5.14 -4.34 -2.06
C ILE A 31 5.22 -5.80 -2.54
N GLU A 32 6.00 -6.08 -3.58
CA GLU A 32 6.23 -7.44 -4.07
C GLU A 32 6.88 -8.31 -3.00
N GLN A 33 7.95 -7.83 -2.36
CA GLN A 33 8.61 -8.54 -1.27
C GLN A 33 7.67 -8.78 -0.08
N VAL A 34 6.85 -7.79 0.27
CA VAL A 34 5.84 -7.92 1.33
C VAL A 34 4.82 -9.03 0.99
N ASN A 35 4.32 -9.07 -0.25
CA ASN A 35 3.39 -10.11 -0.68
C ASN A 35 4.02 -11.50 -0.62
N GLU A 36 5.25 -11.67 -1.12
CA GLU A 36 5.96 -12.94 -1.02
C GLU A 36 6.13 -13.42 0.43
N LEU A 37 6.46 -12.49 1.34
CA LEU A 37 6.62 -12.81 2.76
C LEU A 37 5.30 -13.20 3.41
N ILE A 38 4.18 -12.57 3.03
CA ILE A 38 2.84 -12.94 3.50
C ILE A 38 2.46 -14.34 3.01
N ASP A 39 2.72 -14.65 1.75
CA ASP A 39 2.41 -15.97 1.18
C ASP A 39 3.22 -17.06 1.87
N LYS A 40 4.54 -16.85 2.04
CA LYS A 40 5.40 -17.74 2.82
C LYS A 40 4.88 -17.91 4.25
N ARG A 41 4.54 -16.81 4.92
CA ARG A 41 4.00 -16.82 6.29
C ARG A 41 2.70 -17.62 6.40
N SER A 42 1.82 -17.51 5.40
CA SER A 42 0.53 -18.21 5.35
C SER A 42 0.70 -19.73 5.36
N ILE A 43 1.70 -20.25 4.63
CA ILE A 43 2.02 -21.68 4.61
C ILE A 43 2.38 -22.18 6.01
N HIS A 44 3.22 -21.45 6.75
CA HIS A 44 3.60 -21.86 8.11
C HIS A 44 2.44 -21.74 9.10
N LEU A 45 1.56 -20.74 8.94
CA LEU A 45 0.38 -20.57 9.79
C LEU A 45 -0.57 -21.77 9.76
N GLN A 46 -0.70 -22.47 8.62
CA GLN A 46 -1.53 -23.68 8.51
C GLN A 46 -1.11 -24.82 9.44
N HIS A 47 0.15 -24.81 9.88
CA HIS A 47 0.74 -25.85 10.72
C HIS A 47 0.72 -25.48 12.22
N VAL A 48 0.22 -24.29 12.57
CA VAL A 48 0.12 -23.82 13.96
C VAL A 48 -1.13 -24.40 14.60
N ASN A 49 -1.02 -25.62 15.12
CA ASN A 49 -2.12 -26.33 15.77
C ASN A 49 -1.74 -26.85 17.17
N PRO A 50 -2.68 -26.88 18.12
CA PRO A 50 -2.45 -27.41 19.46
C PRO A 50 -2.17 -28.93 19.42
N PRO A 51 -1.54 -29.49 20.48
CA PRO A 51 -1.09 -28.83 21.71
C PRO A 51 0.18 -28.00 21.51
N PHE A 52 0.35 -26.93 22.31
CA PHE A 52 1.52 -26.05 22.27
C PHE A 52 2.41 -26.26 23.49
N THR A 53 3.72 -26.26 23.28
CA THR A 53 4.71 -26.25 24.37
C THR A 53 4.76 -24.87 25.05
N GLU A 54 5.35 -24.79 26.25
CA GLU A 54 5.52 -23.49 26.94
C GLU A 54 6.39 -22.52 26.12
N GLU A 55 7.44 -23.01 25.46
CA GLU A 55 8.25 -22.21 24.54
C GLU A 55 7.42 -21.65 23.37
N GLU A 56 6.55 -22.48 22.79
CA GLU A 56 5.65 -22.06 21.71
C GLU A 56 4.63 -21.01 22.19
N LYS A 57 4.13 -21.11 23.43
CA LYS A 57 3.25 -20.09 24.02
C LYS A 57 3.95 -18.75 24.23
N VAL A 58 5.20 -18.76 24.68
CA VAL A 58 5.99 -17.53 24.83
C VAL A 58 6.23 -16.87 23.48
N LEU A 59 6.69 -17.64 22.49
CA LEU A 59 6.93 -17.13 21.13
C LEU A 59 5.63 -16.65 20.46
N GLY A 60 4.52 -17.35 20.70
CA GLY A 60 3.19 -16.96 20.22
C GLY A 60 2.74 -15.59 20.74
N LYS A 61 3.02 -15.26 22.01
CA LYS A 61 2.72 -13.92 22.56
C LYS A 61 3.53 -12.84 21.85
N GLU A 62 4.81 -13.10 21.58
CA GLU A 62 5.66 -12.16 20.86
C GLU A 62 5.21 -11.96 19.41
N LEU A 63 4.81 -13.04 18.75
CA LEU A 63 4.23 -13.02 17.39
C LEU A 63 2.98 -12.13 17.30
N VAL A 64 2.11 -12.15 18.32
CA VAL A 64 0.91 -11.29 18.37
C VAL A 64 1.30 -9.82 18.39
N VAL A 65 2.25 -9.43 19.24
CA VAL A 65 2.75 -8.05 19.32
C VAL A 65 3.36 -7.60 17.98
N LEU A 66 4.20 -8.44 17.37
CA LEU A 66 4.79 -8.14 16.07
C LEU A 66 3.72 -8.00 14.97
N ASN A 67 2.65 -8.80 15.03
CA ASN A 67 1.57 -8.73 14.06
C ASN A 67 0.79 -7.41 14.16
N GLU A 68 0.55 -6.89 15.35
CA GLU A 68 -0.11 -5.58 15.56
C GLU A 68 0.73 -4.43 14.99
N GLU A 69 2.05 -4.46 15.21
CA GLU A 69 2.97 -3.47 14.66
C GLU A 69 3.00 -3.53 13.12
N ILE A 70 3.08 -4.73 12.54
CA ILE A 70 3.03 -4.96 11.09
C ILE A 70 1.73 -4.42 10.52
N GLN A 71 0.58 -4.73 11.13
CA GLN A 71 -0.72 -4.25 10.67
C GLN A 71 -0.77 -2.72 10.64
N THR A 72 -0.23 -2.07 11.68
CA THR A 72 -0.14 -0.60 11.74
C THR A 72 0.71 -0.05 10.59
N LYS A 73 1.87 -0.66 10.32
CA LYS A 73 2.75 -0.25 9.22
C LYS A 73 2.15 -0.47 7.83
N MET A 74 1.45 -1.59 7.62
CA MET A 74 0.74 -1.84 6.38
C MET A 74 -0.37 -0.82 6.12
N LEU A 75 -1.12 -0.43 7.15
CA LEU A 75 -2.13 0.62 7.04
C LEU A 75 -1.52 1.98 6.70
N GLN A 76 -0.35 2.31 7.28
CA GLN A 76 0.39 3.52 6.92
C GLN A 76 0.77 3.51 5.43
N LEU A 77 1.43 2.45 4.96
CA LEU A 77 1.82 2.29 3.55
C LEU A 77 0.61 2.39 2.60
N PHE A 78 -0.51 1.76 2.96
CA PHE A 78 -1.74 1.83 2.19
C PHE A 78 -2.32 3.25 2.12
N ASN A 79 -2.30 3.99 3.23
CA ASN A 79 -2.79 5.36 3.27
C ASN A 79 -1.92 6.31 2.46
N ASP A 80 -0.60 6.12 2.48
CA ASP A 80 0.35 6.90 1.69
C ASP A 80 0.11 6.69 0.19
N LEU A 81 -0.01 5.43 -0.23
CA LEU A 81 -0.42 5.06 -1.59
C LEU A 81 -1.73 5.75 -2.02
N LYS A 82 -2.75 5.68 -1.16
CA LYS A 82 -4.06 6.31 -1.43
C LYS A 82 -3.96 7.82 -1.56
N SER A 83 -3.14 8.46 -0.74
CA SER A 83 -2.89 9.92 -0.78
C SER A 83 -2.25 10.32 -2.10
N GLU A 84 -1.23 9.58 -2.53
CA GLU A 84 -0.53 9.84 -3.78
C GLU A 84 -1.42 9.65 -5.00
N MET A 85 -2.24 8.59 -5.04
CA MET A 85 -3.23 8.40 -6.10
C MET A 85 -4.19 9.60 -6.22
N LYS A 86 -4.58 10.20 -5.10
CA LYS A 86 -5.42 11.42 -5.10
C LYS A 86 -4.65 12.63 -5.64
N GLN A 87 -3.38 12.80 -5.26
CA GLN A 87 -2.53 13.88 -5.74
C GLN A 87 -2.32 13.80 -7.26
N ILE A 88 -2.02 12.62 -7.80
CA ILE A 88 -1.87 12.39 -9.24
C ILE A 88 -3.16 12.76 -9.99
N LYS A 89 -4.32 12.34 -9.48
CA LYS A 89 -5.63 12.70 -10.09
C LYS A 89 -5.87 14.22 -10.07
N LYS A 90 -5.53 14.90 -8.97
CA LYS A 90 -5.65 16.36 -8.85
C LYS A 90 -4.73 17.09 -9.83
N GLN A 91 -3.49 16.65 -9.96
CA GLN A 91 -2.52 17.23 -10.89
C GLN A 91 -2.98 17.10 -12.35
N ARG A 92 -3.49 15.93 -12.75
CA ARG A 92 -4.07 15.73 -14.09
C ARG A 92 -5.24 16.68 -14.36
N LYS A 93 -6.17 16.81 -13.41
CA LYS A 93 -7.32 17.74 -13.54
C LYS A 93 -6.85 19.20 -13.66
N SER A 94 -5.88 19.61 -12.85
CA SER A 94 -5.30 20.96 -12.90
C SER A 94 -4.64 21.22 -14.26
N ASN A 95 -3.77 20.32 -14.72
CA ASN A 95 -3.09 20.46 -16.01
C ASN A 95 -4.08 20.56 -17.18
N MET A 96 -5.14 19.75 -17.19
CA MET A 96 -6.18 19.85 -18.22
C MET A 96 -6.96 21.18 -18.19
N SER A 97 -7.17 21.76 -17.01
CA SER A 97 -7.87 23.04 -16.87
C SER A 97 -7.01 24.22 -17.35
N TYR A 98 -5.68 24.13 -17.23
CA TYR A 98 -4.75 25.16 -17.69
C TYR A 98 -4.44 25.06 -19.19
N THR A 99 -4.42 23.85 -19.77
CA THR A 99 -4.09 23.67 -21.20
C THR A 99 -5.26 23.92 -22.15
N ASN A 100 -6.50 24.04 -21.65
CA ASN A 100 -7.65 24.37 -22.50
C ASN A 100 -8.59 25.42 -21.86
N PRO A 101 -8.16 26.69 -21.74
CA PRO A 101 -8.97 27.79 -21.22
C PRO A 101 -10.23 28.09 -22.05
N TYR A 102 -10.28 27.60 -23.29
CA TYR A 102 -11.31 27.91 -24.27
C TYR A 102 -12.26 26.76 -24.56
N LYS A 103 -12.18 25.63 -23.82
CA LYS A 103 -13.08 24.50 -24.02
C LYS A 103 -14.55 24.85 -23.76
N SER A 104 -14.81 25.80 -22.88
CA SER A 104 -16.14 26.37 -22.63
C SER A 104 -16.58 27.41 -23.66
N VAL A 105 -15.68 27.90 -24.50
CA VAL A 105 -15.97 28.91 -25.54
C VAL A 105 -16.33 28.24 -26.88
N GLN A 106 -15.90 27.00 -27.12
CA GLN A 106 -16.25 26.24 -28.34
C GLN A 106 -17.73 25.81 -28.42
N THR A 107 -18.52 25.94 -27.35
CA THR A 107 -19.94 25.56 -27.34
C THR A 107 -20.91 26.75 -27.46
N LEU A 108 -20.41 27.97 -27.58
CA LEU A 108 -21.23 29.15 -27.88
C LEU A 108 -21.16 29.41 -29.39
N ASP A 109 -22.12 28.79 -30.08
CA ASP A 109 -22.64 29.09 -31.41
C ASP A 109 -21.97 30.29 -32.11
N GLY A 110 -21.20 30.01 -33.17
CA GLY A 110 -20.46 30.96 -33.97
C GLY A 110 -21.36 31.83 -34.85
N MET A 111 -22.26 32.60 -34.24
CA MET A 111 -23.13 33.51 -34.96
C MET A 111 -22.38 34.83 -35.24
N PHE A 112 -21.75 34.92 -36.41
CA PHE A 112 -21.25 36.19 -36.94
C PHE A 112 -22.42 37.10 -37.28
N MET A 113 -22.63 38.13 -36.46
CA MET A 113 -23.54 39.24 -36.74
C MET A 113 -22.89 40.17 -37.76
N ASP A 114 -23.04 39.90 -39.05
CA ASP A 114 -22.88 40.95 -40.05
C ASP A 114 -24.25 41.59 -40.31
N ARG A 115 -24.51 42.66 -39.58
CA ARG A 115 -25.53 43.65 -39.94
C ARG A 115 -24.83 44.97 -40.15
N LYS A 116 -24.52 45.29 -41.40
CA LYS A 116 -24.39 46.68 -41.86
C LYS A 116 -25.25 46.90 -43.10
N LYS A 117 -25.84 48.10 -43.11
CA LYS A 117 -26.87 48.64 -44.00
C LYS A 117 -26.55 48.52 -45.48
#